data_AF-A0A5B7HF31-F1
#
_entry.id   AF-A0A5B7HF31-F1
#
_cell.length_a   1.000
_cell.length_b   1.000
_cell.length_c   1.000
_cell.angle_alpha   90.00
_cell.angle_beta   90.00
_cell.angle_gamma   90.00
#
_symmetry.space_group_name_H-M   'P 1'
#
loop_
_entity.id
_entity.type
_entity.pdbx_description
1 polymer ?
#
loop_
_entity_poly.entity_id
_entity_poly.type
_entity_poly.pdbx_seq_one_letter_code
_entity_poly.pdbx_strand_id
1 'polypeptide(L)'
;MDLHETQNLANLTHDLVNCVSVIRGLGQLKEVDTDDAMCHIAERFEGKLRDEYNAQVYAYAKNHCGAFPGVEWLQSFLQDMLTRSQTTAKLQKKDMMSEGQNKAAASSSSQKKKQISLTMATKEEGRNTDTCPLCEDAHSLHECRAFLGMLVKARSTYIRDERRCYACLQQGHRMSEC
;
A
#
# COMPACT_ATOMS: atom_id res chain seq x y z
N MET A 1 8.92 4.59 8.54
CA MET A 1 9.75 4.61 7.33
C MET A 1 11.16 4.79 7.80
N ASP A 2 12.03 3.89 7.38
CA ASP A 2 13.45 3.98 7.61
C ASP A 2 14.05 5.19 6.86
N LEU A 3 15.21 5.66 7.31
CA LEU A 3 15.89 6.81 6.71
C LEU A 3 16.16 6.60 5.21
N HIS A 4 16.49 5.37 4.82
CA HIS A 4 16.74 4.98 3.43
C HIS A 4 15.47 5.01 2.56
N GLU A 5 14.33 4.52 3.08
CA GLU A 5 13.04 4.59 2.39
C GLU A 5 12.60 6.04 2.16
N THR A 6 12.85 6.90 3.15
CA THR A 6 12.54 8.33 3.07
C THR A 6 13.37 9.03 2.00
N GLN A 7 14.65 8.66 1.85
CA GLN A 7 15.53 9.18 0.79
C GLN A 7 15.10 8.69 -0.60
N ASN A 8 14.72 7.42 -0.73
CA ASN A 8 14.23 6.87 -1.99
C ASN A 8 12.93 7.56 -2.43
N LEU A 9 12.01 7.79 -1.50
CA LEU A 9 10.78 8.54 -1.74
C LEU A 9 11.08 9.99 -2.16
N ALA A 10 12.06 10.64 -1.53
CA ALA A 10 12.46 12.00 -1.89
C ALA A 10 13.00 12.09 -3.32
N ASN A 11 13.89 11.16 -3.71
CA ASN A 11 14.46 11.11 -5.05
C ASN A 11 13.37 10.86 -6.09
N LEU A 12 12.51 9.86 -5.86
CA LEU A 12 11.38 9.56 -6.73
C LEU A 12 10.43 10.77 -6.89
N THR A 13 10.11 11.46 -5.79
CA THR A 13 9.25 12.65 -5.82
C THR A 13 9.88 13.75 -6.65
N HIS A 14 11.18 13.99 -6.50
CA HIS A 14 11.92 14.99 -7.27
C HIS A 14 11.96 14.66 -8.76
N ASP A 15 12.27 13.41 -9.10
CA ASP A 15 12.33 12.94 -10.49
C ASP A 15 10.96 13.05 -11.16
N LEU A 16 9.88 12.65 -10.48
CA LEU A 16 8.52 12.72 -11.00
C LEU A 16 8.07 14.17 -11.22
N VAL A 17 8.43 15.08 -10.31
CA VAL A 17 8.18 16.53 -10.48
C VAL A 17 8.93 17.10 -11.70
N ASN A 18 10.19 16.71 -11.88
CA ASN A 18 11.00 17.14 -13.02
C ASN A 18 10.44 16.60 -14.34
N CYS A 19 10.14 15.30 -14.41
CA CYS A 19 9.57 14.67 -15.60
C CYS A 19 8.27 15.35 -16.02
N VAL A 20 7.35 15.54 -15.08
CA VAL A 20 6.06 16.19 -15.37
C VAL A 20 6.25 17.64 -15.79
N SER A 21 7.19 18.37 -15.18
CA SER A 21 7.48 19.75 -15.56
C SER A 21 7.99 19.85 -17.01
N VAL A 22 8.86 18.92 -17.41
CA VAL A 22 9.36 18.82 -18.80
C VAL A 22 8.24 18.44 -19.76
N ILE A 23 7.48 17.37 -19.46
CA ILE A 23 6.38 16.89 -20.31
C ILE A 23 5.29 17.95 -20.47
N ARG A 24 5.00 18.71 -19.40
CA ARG A 24 4.07 19.85 -19.44
C ARG A 24 4.59 20.96 -20.34
N GLY A 25 5.90 21.26 -20.29
CA GLY A 25 6.54 22.23 -21.18
C GLY A 25 6.47 21.84 -22.67
N LEU A 26 6.41 20.53 -22.95
CA LEU A 26 6.24 19.98 -24.30
C LEU A 26 4.77 19.89 -24.75
N GLY A 27 3.81 20.16 -23.86
CA GLY A 27 2.37 20.06 -24.17
C GLY A 27 1.83 18.63 -24.26
N GLN A 28 2.62 17.64 -23.84
CA GLN A 28 2.31 16.20 -23.98
C GLN A 28 1.79 15.55 -22.68
N LEU A 29 1.31 16.37 -21.73
CA LEU A 29 0.89 15.87 -20.41
C LEU A 29 -0.19 14.77 -20.50
N LYS A 30 -1.09 14.88 -21.48
CA LYS A 30 -2.17 13.90 -21.71
C LYS A 30 -1.69 12.50 -22.10
N GLU A 31 -0.48 12.35 -22.61
CA GLU A 31 0.07 11.04 -22.97
C GLU A 31 0.59 10.28 -21.75
N VAL A 32 0.95 11.01 -20.69
CA VAL A 32 1.51 10.45 -19.45
C VAL A 32 0.48 10.46 -18.32
N ASP A 33 -0.53 11.32 -18.40
CA ASP A 33 -1.67 11.40 -17.50
C ASP A 33 -2.74 10.36 -17.86
N THR A 34 -2.34 9.09 -17.86
CA THR A 34 -3.21 7.94 -18.13
C THR A 34 -3.27 7.03 -16.90
N ASP A 35 -4.41 6.38 -16.71
CA ASP A 35 -4.65 5.45 -15.61
C ASP A 35 -3.57 4.33 -15.58
N ASP A 36 -3.16 3.86 -16.76
CA ASP A 36 -2.14 2.81 -16.93
C ASP A 36 -0.75 3.27 -16.46
N ALA A 37 -0.32 4.48 -16.86
CA ALA A 37 0.94 5.06 -16.41
C ALA A 37 0.96 5.25 -14.89
N MET A 38 -0.14 5.72 -14.30
CA MET A 38 -0.24 5.88 -12.85
C MET A 38 -0.19 4.53 -12.12
N CYS A 39 -0.86 3.49 -12.65
CA CYS A 39 -0.78 2.14 -12.11
C CYS A 39 0.63 1.57 -12.17
N HIS A 40 1.32 1.72 -13.31
CA HIS A 40 2.72 1.28 -13.47
C HIS A 40 3.69 2.00 -12.53
N ILE A 41 3.46 3.29 -12.25
CA ILE A 41 4.24 4.00 -11.23
C ILE A 41 3.96 3.41 -9.84
N ALA A 42 2.69 3.13 -9.53
CA ALA A 42 2.27 2.57 -8.24
C ALA A 42 2.76 1.14 -7.99
N GLU A 43 3.05 0.35 -9.03
CA GLU A 43 3.66 -0.99 -8.89
C GLU A 43 5.02 -0.95 -8.19
N ARG A 44 5.73 0.18 -8.27
CA ARG A 44 7.02 0.39 -7.60
C ARG A 44 6.87 0.79 -6.13
N PHE A 45 5.66 1.08 -5.67
CA PHE A 45 5.45 1.43 -4.27
C PHE A 45 5.39 0.16 -3.43
N GLU A 46 6.13 0.15 -2.34
CA GLU A 46 6.21 -0.99 -1.43
C GLU A 46 5.75 -0.62 -0.02
N GLY A 47 5.25 -1.61 0.72
CA GLY A 47 4.83 -1.49 2.11
C GLY A 47 3.84 -0.34 2.36
N LYS A 48 4.13 0.46 3.41
CA LYS A 48 3.24 1.53 3.88
C LYS A 48 2.93 2.59 2.81
N LEU A 49 3.85 2.83 1.88
CA LEU A 49 3.62 3.80 0.81
C LEU A 49 2.54 3.30 -0.15
N ARG A 50 2.57 1.99 -0.48
CA ARG A 50 1.57 1.36 -1.33
C ARG A 50 0.20 1.33 -0.66
N ASP A 51 0.17 0.99 0.63
CA ASP A 51 -1.07 0.94 1.40
C ASP A 51 -1.75 2.31 1.45
N GLU A 52 -0.98 3.36 1.76
CA GLU A 52 -1.50 4.73 1.82
C GLU A 52 -1.94 5.22 0.43
N TYR A 53 -1.16 4.92 -0.61
CA TYR A 53 -1.53 5.23 -2.00
C TYR A 53 -2.89 4.62 -2.35
N ASN A 54 -3.06 3.31 -2.13
CA ASN A 54 -4.30 2.61 -2.43
C ASN A 54 -5.50 3.19 -1.65
N ALA A 55 -5.31 3.48 -0.36
CA ALA A 55 -6.33 4.10 0.47
C ALA A 55 -6.74 5.48 -0.06
N GLN A 56 -5.78 6.30 -0.48
CA GLN A 56 -6.06 7.64 -1.00
C GLN A 56 -6.65 7.60 -2.42
N VAL A 57 -6.23 6.69 -3.30
CA VAL A 57 -6.86 6.48 -4.61
C VAL A 57 -8.32 6.07 -4.45
N TYR A 58 -8.62 5.16 -3.52
CA TYR A 58 -10.00 4.78 -3.21
C TYR A 58 -10.83 5.96 -2.69
N ALA A 59 -10.28 6.76 -1.78
CA ALA A 59 -10.93 7.96 -1.28
C ALA A 59 -11.16 9.01 -2.38
N TYR A 60 -10.19 9.18 -3.28
CA TYR A 60 -10.29 10.06 -4.43
C TYR A 60 -11.41 9.63 -5.37
N ALA A 61 -11.44 8.35 -5.77
CA ALA A 61 -12.47 7.79 -6.64
C ALA A 61 -13.87 7.93 -6.05
N LYS A 62 -14.02 7.74 -4.73
CA LYS A 62 -15.29 7.95 -4.03
C LYS A 62 -15.80 9.40 -4.15
N ASN A 63 -14.88 10.37 -4.10
CA ASN A 63 -15.22 11.79 -4.15
C ASN A 63 -15.35 12.34 -5.59
N HIS A 64 -14.83 11.62 -6.60
CA HIS A 64 -14.79 12.06 -7.99
C HIS A 64 -15.55 11.12 -8.94
N CYS A 65 -16.68 10.56 -8.50
CA CYS A 65 -17.54 9.71 -9.34
C CYS A 65 -16.81 8.54 -10.03
N GLY A 66 -15.82 7.95 -9.35
CA GLY A 66 -15.03 6.84 -9.88
C GLY A 66 -13.91 7.23 -10.84
N ALA A 67 -13.59 8.52 -10.99
CA ALA A 67 -12.43 8.96 -11.77
C ALA A 67 -11.12 8.50 -11.10
N PHE A 68 -10.14 8.12 -11.92
CA PHE A 68 -8.80 7.77 -11.46
C PHE A 68 -7.97 9.05 -11.26
N PRO A 69 -7.15 9.16 -10.20
CA PRO A 69 -6.34 10.34 -9.98
C PRO A 69 -5.19 10.44 -11.00
N GLY A 70 -5.07 11.60 -11.61
CA GLY A 70 -4.00 11.90 -12.56
C GLY A 70 -2.66 12.26 -11.91
N VAL A 71 -1.72 12.67 -12.75
CA VAL A 71 -0.33 12.91 -12.39
C VAL A 71 -0.13 14.09 -11.43
N GLU A 72 -0.96 15.13 -11.51
CA GLU A 72 -0.92 16.26 -10.57
C GLU A 72 -1.34 15.85 -9.15
N TRP A 73 -2.30 14.93 -9.05
CA TRP A 73 -2.69 14.36 -7.77
C TRP A 73 -1.57 13.49 -7.20
N LEU A 74 -0.94 12.66 -8.04
CA LEU A 74 0.17 11.81 -7.62
C LEU A 74 1.35 12.63 -7.07
N GLN A 75 1.67 13.76 -7.70
CA GLN A 75 2.69 14.69 -7.18
C GLN A 75 2.34 15.21 -5.79
N SER A 76 1.09 15.66 -5.61
CA SER A 76 0.61 16.19 -4.34
C SER A 76 0.65 15.11 -3.25
N PHE A 77 0.25 13.88 -3.58
CA PHE A 77 0.31 12.73 -2.70
C PHE A 77 1.74 12.43 -2.22
N LEU A 78 2.69 12.31 -3.15
CA LEU A 78 4.08 11.98 -2.82
C LEU A 78 4.74 13.09 -1.97
N GLN A 79 4.44 14.36 -2.27
CA GLN A 79 4.91 15.49 -1.47
C GLN A 79 4.33 15.49 -0.05
N ASP A 80 3.04 15.17 0.13
CA ASP A 80 2.42 15.04 1.45
C ASP A 80 3.07 13.90 2.25
N MET A 81 3.30 12.75 1.61
CA MET A 81 3.97 11.60 2.21
C MET A 81 5.41 11.89 2.63
N LEU A 82 6.15 12.65 1.82
CA LEU A 82 7.49 13.10 2.17
C LEU A 82 7.46 14.09 3.34
N THR A 83 6.48 15.00 3.37
CA THR A 83 6.33 15.98 4.45
C THR A 83 5.97 15.30 5.78
N ARG A 84 5.07 14.32 5.75
CA ARG A 84 4.69 13.50 6.92
C ARG A 84 5.85 12.65 7.46
N SER A 85 6.64 12.05 6.58
CA SER A 85 7.81 11.26 6.98
C SER A 85 8.91 12.13 7.59
N GLN A 86 9.15 13.34 7.06
CA GLN A 86 10.12 14.27 7.62
C GLN A 86 9.68 14.90 8.96
N THR A 87 8.38 15.17 9.13
CA THR A 87 7.84 15.75 10.37
C THR A 87 7.83 14.75 11.52
N THR A 88 7.46 13.49 11.26
CA THR A 88 7.55 12.41 12.26
C THR A 88 8.98 12.18 12.75
N ALA A 89 9.98 12.26 11.86
CA ALA A 89 11.40 12.19 12.23
C ALA A 89 11.88 13.39 13.07
N LYS A 90 11.32 14.59 12.87
CA LYS A 90 11.63 15.79 13.67
C LYS A 90 11.02 15.72 15.07
N LEU A 91 9.85 15.10 15.23
CA LEU A 91 9.19 14.94 16.53
C LEU A 91 9.92 13.90 17.39
N GLN A 92 10.35 12.77 16.81
CA GLN A 92 11.11 11.74 17.53
C GLN A 92 12.47 12.23 18.05
N LYS A 93 13.08 13.25 17.43
CA LYS A 93 14.31 13.89 17.94
C LYS A 93 14.07 14.85 19.10
N LYS A 94 12.85 15.31 19.33
CA LYS A 94 12.52 16.29 20.39
C LYS A 94 12.31 15.64 21.75
N ASP A 95 11.91 14.37 21.78
CA ASP A 95 11.73 13.59 23.02
C ASP A 95 13.06 13.04 23.60
N MET A 96 14.20 13.30 22.95
CA MET A 96 15.53 12.83 23.38
C MET A 96 16.48 13.97 23.78
N MET A 97 15.94 15.08 24.32
CA MET A 97 16.72 16.19 24.92
C MET A 97 15.96 16.87 26.08
N SER A 98 15.18 16.14 26.87
CA SER A 98 14.66 16.67 28.14
C SER A 98 14.36 15.56 29.15
N GLU A 99 15.40 14.91 29.67
CA GLU A 99 15.29 14.27 30.99
C GLU A 99 16.58 14.46 31.79
N GLY A 100 16.56 15.50 32.61
CA GLY A 100 17.56 15.83 33.62
C GLY A 100 16.91 15.95 35.00
N GLN A 101 16.86 14.82 35.71
CA GLN A 101 16.99 14.65 37.17
C GLN A 101 16.03 15.41 38.12
N ASN A 102 15.14 14.69 38.83
CA ASN A 102 15.50 14.22 40.17
C ASN A 102 14.47 13.26 40.82
N LYS A 103 15.01 12.48 41.76
CA LYS A 103 14.54 11.21 42.30
C LYS A 103 13.51 11.30 43.43
N ALA A 104 12.97 10.10 43.70
CA ALA A 104 12.38 9.57 44.93
C ALA A 104 10.87 9.84 45.08
N ALA A 105 10.03 8.89 45.49
CA ALA A 105 10.30 7.74 46.33
C ALA A 105 9.25 6.63 46.16
N ALA A 106 9.66 5.45 46.65
CA ALA A 106 8.83 4.52 47.41
C ALA A 106 7.88 3.57 46.65
N SER A 107 8.29 2.29 46.65
CA SER A 107 7.51 1.10 47.12
C SER A 107 6.16 0.83 46.44
N SER A 108 5.82 -0.36 45.96
CA SER A 108 6.13 -1.70 46.44
C SER A 108 5.42 -2.71 45.55
N SER A 109 6.01 -3.91 45.43
CA SER A 109 5.37 -5.22 45.26
C SER A 109 4.02 -5.31 44.52
N SER A 110 3.98 -6.08 43.44
CA SER A 110 3.48 -7.47 43.51
C SER A 110 3.42 -8.12 42.13
N GLN A 111 4.01 -9.31 42.07
CA GLN A 111 3.91 -10.25 40.96
C GLN A 111 2.45 -10.55 40.61
N LYS A 112 2.13 -10.57 39.31
CA LYS A 112 1.13 -11.51 38.78
C LYS A 112 1.47 -11.88 37.35
N LYS A 113 2.13 -13.04 37.23
CA LYS A 113 2.15 -13.87 36.02
C LYS A 113 0.70 -14.12 35.58
N LYS A 114 0.40 -13.87 34.31
CA LYS A 114 -0.59 -14.64 33.56
C LYS A 114 0.03 -15.07 32.24
N GLN A 115 0.43 -16.33 32.23
CA GLN A 115 0.62 -17.12 31.02
C GLN A 115 -0.75 -17.24 30.34
N ILE A 116 -0.79 -17.00 29.03
CA ILE A 116 -1.88 -17.49 28.19
C ILE A 116 -1.24 -18.26 27.04
N SER A 117 -1.66 -19.52 26.98
CA SER A 117 -1.20 -20.61 26.14
C SER A 117 -1.15 -20.28 24.66
N LEU A 118 -0.04 -20.71 24.04
CA LEU A 118 -0.03 -21.16 22.66
C LEU A 118 -1.04 -22.30 22.52
N THR A 119 -2.06 -22.10 21.69
CA THR A 119 -2.87 -23.20 21.19
C THR A 119 -2.61 -23.31 19.71
N MET A 120 -1.86 -24.36 19.34
CA MET A 120 -1.74 -24.84 17.99
C MET A 120 -3.14 -25.24 17.50
N ALA A 121 -3.65 -24.53 16.52
CA ALA A 121 -4.71 -25.03 15.66
C ALA A 121 -4.06 -25.44 14.34
N THR A 122 -3.68 -26.71 14.27
CA THR A 122 -3.56 -27.42 13.00
C THR A 122 -4.90 -27.33 12.30
N LYS A 123 -4.99 -26.53 11.23
CA LYS A 123 -5.94 -26.80 10.17
C LYS A 123 -5.14 -27.03 8.91
N GLU A 124 -4.86 -28.32 8.74
CA GLU A 124 -4.26 -28.88 7.56
C GLU A 124 -5.15 -28.63 6.34
N GLU A 125 -4.46 -28.51 5.22
CA GLU A 125 -4.91 -28.91 3.89
C GLU A 125 -6.05 -28.11 3.26
N GLY A 126 -5.62 -27.00 2.65
CA GLY A 126 -6.10 -26.59 1.34
C GLY A 126 -4.89 -26.28 0.49
N ARG A 127 -4.12 -27.32 0.12
CA ARG A 127 -3.11 -27.25 -0.94
C ARG A 127 -3.85 -26.98 -2.24
N ASN A 128 -4.27 -25.73 -2.44
CA ASN A 128 -4.73 -25.27 -3.73
C ASN A 128 -3.48 -25.16 -4.57
N THR A 129 -3.17 -26.31 -5.19
CA THR A 129 -2.47 -26.47 -6.46
C THR A 129 -1.91 -25.17 -6.99
N ASP A 130 -0.60 -25.15 -7.24
CA ASP A 130 0.18 -24.07 -7.89
C ASP A 130 -0.33 -23.73 -9.31
N THR A 131 -1.60 -23.94 -9.60
CA THR A 131 -2.28 -23.81 -10.88
C THR A 131 -3.31 -22.68 -10.83
N CYS A 132 -3.27 -21.82 -11.83
CA CYS A 132 -4.13 -20.68 -11.96
C CYS A 132 -5.60 -21.13 -12.13
N PRO A 133 -6.56 -20.58 -11.37
CA PRO A 133 -7.97 -20.94 -11.51
C PRO A 133 -8.62 -20.43 -12.81
N LEU A 134 -7.93 -19.58 -13.58
CA LEU A 134 -8.44 -19.01 -14.82
C LEU A 134 -7.93 -19.74 -16.07
N CYS A 135 -6.67 -20.18 -16.07
CA CYS A 135 -6.05 -20.82 -17.22
C CYS A 135 -5.40 -22.17 -16.92
N GLU A 136 -5.51 -22.65 -15.67
CA GLU A 136 -5.07 -23.97 -15.19
C GLU A 136 -3.55 -24.23 -15.29
N ASP A 137 -2.77 -23.23 -15.72
CA ASP A 137 -1.31 -23.25 -15.79
C ASP A 137 -0.63 -23.05 -14.44
N ALA A 138 0.64 -23.47 -14.31
CA ALA A 138 1.42 -23.41 -13.08
C ALA A 138 1.85 -21.98 -12.64
N HIS A 139 0.90 -21.15 -12.22
CA HIS A 139 1.13 -19.82 -11.63
C HIS A 139 -0.06 -19.35 -10.79
N SER A 140 0.15 -18.30 -9.99
CA SER A 140 -0.91 -17.68 -9.19
C SER A 140 -1.78 -16.74 -10.04
N LEU A 141 -3.03 -16.49 -9.64
CA LEU A 141 -3.92 -15.57 -10.37
C LEU A 141 -3.35 -14.13 -10.48
N HIS A 142 -2.45 -13.74 -9.56
CA HIS A 142 -1.73 -12.46 -9.60
C HIS A 142 -0.82 -12.34 -10.83
N GLU A 143 -0.23 -13.44 -11.26
CA GLU A 143 0.73 -13.51 -12.35
C GLU A 143 0.07 -13.96 -13.66
N CYS A 144 -1.23 -14.23 -13.64
CA CYS A 144 -1.95 -14.74 -14.79
C CYS A 144 -2.15 -13.66 -15.85
N ARG A 145 -1.46 -13.79 -16.99
CA ARG A 145 -1.62 -12.87 -18.14
C ARG A 145 -3.03 -12.81 -18.67
N ALA A 146 -3.77 -13.93 -18.67
CA ALA A 146 -5.17 -13.93 -19.08
C ALA A 146 -6.03 -13.07 -18.15
N PHE A 147 -5.78 -13.15 -16.84
CA PHE A 147 -6.49 -12.34 -15.85
C PHE A 147 -6.12 -10.86 -15.92
N LEU A 148 -4.83 -10.56 -16.10
CA LEU A 148 -4.32 -9.20 -16.25
C LEU A 148 -4.79 -8.54 -17.56
N GLY A 149 -4.99 -9.32 -18.62
CA GLY A 149 -5.53 -8.86 -19.90
C GLY A 149 -7.06 -8.68 -19.94
N MET A 150 -7.80 -9.11 -18.91
CA MET A 150 -9.25 -8.90 -18.84
C MET A 150 -9.58 -7.44 -18.49
N LEU A 151 -10.66 -6.92 -19.08
CA LEU A 151 -11.22 -5.63 -18.71
C LEU A 151 -11.58 -5.60 -17.22
N VAL A 152 -11.43 -4.44 -16.57
CA VAL A 152 -11.71 -4.25 -15.13
C VAL A 152 -13.10 -4.75 -14.73
N LYS A 153 -14.12 -4.50 -15.57
CA LYS A 153 -15.47 -5.05 -15.37
C LYS A 153 -15.48 -6.57 -15.38
N ALA A 154 -14.80 -7.20 -16.34
CA ALA A 154 -14.72 -8.65 -16.47
C ALA A 154 -13.92 -9.29 -15.32
N ARG A 155 -12.84 -8.66 -14.85
CA ARG A 155 -12.09 -9.09 -13.65
C ARG A 155 -12.95 -9.04 -12.40
N SER A 156 -13.72 -7.96 -12.23
CA SER A 156 -14.61 -7.78 -11.08
C SER A 156 -15.73 -8.83 -11.07
N THR A 157 -16.30 -9.14 -12.24
CA THR A 157 -17.26 -10.23 -12.40
C THR A 157 -16.63 -11.59 -12.09
N TYR A 158 -15.45 -11.89 -12.62
CA TYR A 158 -14.74 -13.14 -12.35
C TYR A 158 -14.44 -13.33 -10.85
N ILE A 159 -13.86 -12.32 -10.18
CA ILE A 159 -13.60 -12.38 -8.73
C ILE A 159 -14.89 -12.65 -7.94
N ARG A 160 -15.98 -11.98 -8.32
CA ARG A 160 -17.29 -12.15 -7.67
C ARG A 160 -17.85 -13.56 -7.84
N ASP A 161 -17.81 -14.07 -9.07
CA ASP A 161 -18.41 -15.35 -9.43
C ASP A 161 -17.60 -16.51 -8.81
N GLU A 162 -16.27 -16.38 -8.79
CA GLU A 162 -15.34 -17.30 -8.11
C GLU A 162 -15.23 -17.09 -6.58
N ARG A 163 -16.01 -16.16 -6.02
CA ARG A 163 -16.02 -15.80 -4.57
C ARG A 163 -14.63 -15.55 -3.98
N ARG A 164 -13.80 -14.84 -4.73
CA ARG A 164 -12.45 -14.45 -4.32
C ARG A 164 -12.47 -13.09 -3.65
N CYS A 165 -11.49 -12.86 -2.79
CA CYS A 165 -11.25 -11.56 -2.19
C CYS A 165 -10.79 -10.56 -3.25
N TYR A 166 -11.36 -9.37 -3.26
CA TYR A 166 -11.01 -8.31 -4.22
C TYR A 166 -9.59 -7.76 -4.00
N ALA A 167 -8.99 -7.94 -2.82
CA ALA A 167 -7.60 -7.54 -2.54
C ALA A 167 -6.60 -8.62 -2.91
N CYS A 168 -6.67 -9.75 -2.21
CA CYS A 168 -5.62 -10.76 -2.28
C CYS A 168 -5.92 -11.88 -3.28
N LEU A 169 -7.11 -11.87 -3.89
CA LEU A 169 -7.57 -12.85 -4.88
C LEU A 169 -7.67 -14.30 -4.35
N GLN A 170 -7.51 -14.48 -3.03
CA GLN A 170 -7.70 -15.75 -2.32
C GLN A 170 -9.18 -16.00 -2.03
N GLN A 171 -9.52 -17.27 -1.82
CA GLN A 171 -10.85 -17.65 -1.37
C GLN A 171 -10.93 -17.68 0.16
N GLY A 172 -12.15 -17.65 0.71
CA GLY A 172 -12.40 -17.90 2.13
C GLY A 172 -12.56 -16.66 3.02
N HIS A 173 -12.37 -15.46 2.47
CA HIS A 173 -12.65 -14.21 3.18
C HIS A 173 -13.09 -13.12 2.20
N ARG A 174 -13.74 -12.08 2.73
CA ARG A 174 -14.07 -10.86 1.96
C ARG A 174 -12.99 -9.82 2.12
N MET A 175 -12.98 -8.81 1.23
CA MET A 175 -12.08 -7.65 1.32
C MET A 175 -12.03 -7.02 2.72
N SER A 176 -13.17 -6.97 3.42
CA SER A 176 -13.28 -6.41 4.76
C SER A 176 -12.63 -7.25 5.86
N GLU A 177 -12.29 -8.50 5.57
CA GLU A 177 -11.71 -9.50 6.47
C GLU A 177 -10.32 -9.95 5.97
N CYS A 178 -9.74 -9.20 5.04
CA CYS A 178 -8.46 -9.46 4.40
C CYS A 178 -7.29 -8.98 5.27
#